data_AF-A0A3A5LF22-F1
#
_entry.id   AF-A0A3A5LF22-F1
#
_cell.length_a   1.000
_cell.length_b   1.000
_cell.length_c   1.000
_cell.angle_alpha   90.00
_cell.angle_beta   90.00
_cell.angle_gamma   90.00
#
_symmetry.space_group_name_H-M   'P 1'
#
loop_
_entity.id
_entity.type
_entity.pdbx_description
1 polymer ?
#
loop_
_entity_poly.entity_id
_entity_poly.type
_entity_poly.pdbx_seq_one_letter_code
_entity_poly.pdbx_strand_id
1 'polypeptide(L)'
;MSRLQELINTVAQIIINYYEETQSQNIDVPLELLYAKPHDEFMSELDKIIQKATSNGYHDRQSLLQYARQVVNDLRPLVEKGTPLSTEEELLVKNTLKSFVADCGLLLKTDQGKKLSILYGNDTWEMKGCIRGVMGRYNYAVSGTVLNELLFSSPKSKFQFPLFPSPIQDKTTLSEIESMITIFINQHQNPLKKHAELKKENERLKKQCEELESSSRKAEESAAARYDLLFKRHQDLQKQFEQQETASQQREAELTHTIQTLELDLTKSSTAYLQLEQQHQILKKHLDDQQASTDQELGKLRMALAAKSEESEGSLTTEIASLKELLKQKTEAHQLLEAEVSKLREENSTARYLNPKNPIADLMMRQPQYRYGGLLFGRYPSSSPSILPEQSKEASPSLNPLSE
;
A
#
# COMPACT_ATOMS: atom_id res chain seq x y z
N MET A 1 54.65 9.15 19.56
CA MET A 1 54.69 9.87 20.84
C MET A 1 54.21 11.29 20.61
N SER A 2 53.60 11.98 21.57
CA SER A 2 53.28 13.41 21.42
C SER A 2 54.49 14.26 21.82
N ARG A 3 54.58 15.52 21.33
CA ARG A 3 55.64 16.45 21.77
C ARG A 3 55.63 16.72 23.28
N LEU A 4 54.46 16.63 23.91
CA LEU A 4 54.35 16.74 25.38
C LEU A 4 54.92 15.51 26.10
N GLN A 5 54.70 14.30 25.57
CA GLN A 5 55.33 13.07 26.07
C GLN A 5 56.85 13.10 25.88
N GLU A 6 57.32 13.57 24.73
CA GLU A 6 58.76 13.79 24.49
C GLU A 6 59.36 14.74 25.51
N LEU A 7 58.72 15.89 25.78
CA LEU A 7 59.18 16.85 26.79
C LEU A 7 59.25 16.24 28.20
N ILE A 8 58.25 15.46 28.63
CA ILE A 8 58.27 14.76 29.93
C ILE A 8 59.38 13.71 29.97
N ASN A 9 59.57 12.94 28.90
CA ASN A 9 60.68 12.00 28.79
C ASN A 9 62.03 12.73 28.83
N THR A 10 62.15 13.92 28.24
CA THR A 10 63.37 14.73 28.35
C THR A 10 63.63 15.19 29.79
N VAL A 11 62.60 15.44 30.61
CA VAL A 11 62.80 15.69 32.06
C VAL A 11 63.40 14.45 32.75
N ALA A 12 62.94 13.24 32.41
CA ALA A 12 63.54 12.00 32.90
C ALA A 12 64.98 11.77 32.36
N GLN A 13 65.26 12.18 31.12
CA GLN A 13 66.61 12.11 30.52
C GLN A 13 67.63 12.97 31.26
N ILE A 14 67.22 14.03 31.96
CA ILE A 14 68.12 14.81 32.81
C ILE A 14 68.72 13.95 33.92
N ILE A 15 67.92 13.03 34.48
CA ILE A 15 68.37 12.08 35.52
C ILE A 15 69.29 11.03 34.91
N ILE A 16 68.86 10.45 33.79
CA ILE A 16 69.56 9.36 33.09
C ILE A 16 70.92 9.84 32.57
N ASN A 17 70.96 10.89 31.75
CA ASN A 17 72.20 11.40 31.18
C ASN A 17 73.15 11.92 32.27
N TYR A 18 72.64 12.45 33.39
CA TYR A 18 73.49 12.81 34.53
C TYR A 18 74.14 11.58 35.19
N TYR A 19 73.41 10.46 35.33
CA TYR A 19 73.98 9.19 35.76
C TYR A 19 75.06 8.71 34.79
N GLU A 20 74.77 8.68 33.49
CA GLU A 20 75.70 8.16 32.47
C GLU A 20 77.00 8.98 32.40
N GLU A 21 76.90 10.32 32.41
CA GLU A 21 78.05 11.23 32.43
C GLU A 21 78.83 11.22 33.75
N THR A 22 78.21 10.89 34.90
CA THR A 22 78.92 10.83 36.20
C THR A 22 79.54 9.47 36.51
N GLN A 23 78.91 8.37 36.11
CA GLN A 23 79.44 7.02 36.32
C GLN A 23 80.27 6.51 35.13
N SER A 24 80.25 7.22 33.98
CA SER A 24 80.87 6.75 32.72
C SER A 24 80.38 5.36 32.30
N GLN A 25 79.11 5.06 32.58
CA GLN A 25 78.44 3.79 32.32
C GLN A 25 77.04 4.09 31.79
N ASN A 26 76.67 3.46 30.66
CA ASN A 26 75.30 3.51 30.17
C ASN A 26 74.36 2.78 31.15
N ILE A 27 73.07 3.09 31.10
CA ILE A 27 72.07 2.27 31.80
C ILE A 27 71.97 0.89 31.12
N ASP A 28 71.88 -0.18 31.93
CA ASP A 28 71.77 -1.59 31.47
C ASP A 28 70.52 -1.88 30.62
N VAL A 29 69.55 -0.95 30.59
CA VAL A 29 68.24 -1.08 29.96
C VAL A 29 68.07 0.02 28.91
N PRO A 30 67.76 -0.34 27.64
CA PRO A 30 67.41 0.62 26.58
C PRO A 30 66.33 1.62 27.01
N LEU A 31 66.48 2.88 26.62
CA LEU A 31 65.60 3.97 27.03
C LEU A 31 64.13 3.71 26.64
N GLU A 32 63.89 3.12 25.48
CA GLU A 32 62.56 2.75 24.98
C GLU A 32 61.87 1.75 25.90
N LEU A 33 62.61 0.77 26.41
CA LEU A 33 62.09 -0.22 27.36
C LEU A 33 61.89 0.38 28.76
N LEU A 34 62.70 1.35 29.15
CA LEU A 34 62.51 2.10 30.39
C LEU A 34 61.25 2.97 30.33
N TYR A 35 61.02 3.72 29.24
CA TYR A 35 59.80 4.51 29.07
C TYR A 35 58.54 3.64 28.93
N ALA A 36 58.65 2.42 28.41
CA ALA A 36 57.53 1.49 28.30
C ALA A 36 57.06 0.86 29.63
N LYS A 37 57.81 1.04 30.74
CA LYS A 37 57.41 0.52 32.05
C LYS A 37 56.16 1.24 32.61
N PRO A 38 55.33 0.56 33.43
CA PRO A 38 54.29 1.21 34.24
C PRO A 38 54.87 2.33 35.11
N HIS A 39 54.06 3.35 35.40
CA HIS A 39 54.49 4.55 36.14
C HIS A 39 55.28 4.22 37.42
N ASP A 40 54.71 3.39 38.30
CA ASP A 40 55.34 3.09 39.60
C ASP A 40 56.69 2.35 39.46
N GLU A 41 56.80 1.42 38.51
CA GLU A 41 58.05 0.74 38.20
C GLU A 41 59.09 1.70 37.62
N PHE A 42 58.67 2.58 36.72
CA PHE A 42 59.54 3.60 36.13
C PHE A 42 60.04 4.59 37.18
N MET A 43 59.17 5.07 38.08
CA MET A 43 59.57 5.94 39.18
C MET A 43 60.55 5.22 40.13
N SER A 44 60.35 3.92 40.39
CA SER A 44 61.29 3.09 41.16
C SER A 44 62.65 2.95 40.47
N GLU A 45 62.70 2.81 39.14
CA GLU A 45 63.98 2.82 38.41
C GLU A 45 64.66 4.20 38.48
N LEU A 46 63.92 5.30 38.33
CA LEU A 46 64.48 6.64 38.50
C LEU A 46 65.08 6.83 39.90
N ASP A 47 64.43 6.35 40.96
CA ASP A 47 65.00 6.37 42.32
C ASP A 47 66.32 5.61 42.42
N LYS A 48 66.39 4.40 41.85
CA LYS A 48 67.64 3.61 41.83
C LYS A 48 68.75 4.34 41.06
N ILE A 49 68.42 4.97 39.92
CA ILE A 49 69.36 5.76 39.12
C ILE A 49 69.88 6.96 39.92
N ILE A 50 69.00 7.70 40.62
CA ILE A 50 69.39 8.85 41.46
C ILE A 50 70.28 8.41 42.64
N GLN A 51 69.93 7.32 43.31
CA GLN A 51 70.74 6.77 44.41
C GLN A 51 72.14 6.38 43.92
N LYS A 52 72.25 5.67 42.78
CA LYS A 52 73.55 5.33 42.17
C LYS A 52 74.32 6.58 41.70
N ALA A 53 73.66 7.53 41.06
CA ALA A 53 74.30 8.76 40.55
C ALA A 53 74.89 9.63 41.67
N THR A 54 74.32 9.55 42.88
CA THR A 54 74.75 10.35 44.03
C THR A 54 75.69 9.62 44.99
N SER A 55 75.76 8.29 44.97
CA SER A 55 76.48 7.48 45.98
C SER A 55 77.98 7.73 46.08
N ASN A 56 78.64 8.16 44.99
CA ASN A 56 80.09 8.32 44.91
C ASN A 56 80.57 9.78 45.13
N GLY A 57 79.99 10.48 46.11
CA GLY A 57 80.39 11.85 46.45
C GLY A 57 79.79 12.96 45.57
N TYR A 58 78.89 12.62 44.65
CA TYR A 58 78.19 13.55 43.76
C TYR A 58 76.86 14.09 44.34
N HIS A 59 76.70 14.06 45.67
CA HIS A 59 75.50 14.49 46.40
C HIS A 59 75.04 15.93 46.08
N ASP A 60 75.96 16.79 45.64
CA ASP A 60 75.75 18.19 45.24
C ASP A 60 74.60 18.44 44.24
N ARG A 61 74.13 17.39 43.54
CA ARG A 61 73.04 17.47 42.55
C ARG A 61 71.77 16.71 42.95
N GLN A 62 71.73 16.08 44.13
CA GLN A 62 70.58 15.30 44.59
C GLN A 62 69.25 16.09 44.52
N SER A 63 69.25 17.36 44.97
CA SER A 63 68.07 18.24 44.90
C SER A 63 67.54 18.44 43.48
N LEU A 64 68.42 18.59 42.49
CA LEU A 64 68.04 18.79 41.08
C LEU A 64 67.44 17.52 40.48
N LEU A 65 68.06 16.37 40.75
CA LEU A 65 67.59 15.08 40.24
C LEU A 65 66.24 14.70 40.85
N GLN A 66 66.06 14.95 42.15
CA GLN A 66 64.79 14.73 42.85
C GLN A 66 63.71 15.74 42.44
N TYR A 67 64.05 16.98 42.10
CA TYR A 67 63.10 17.92 41.48
C TYR A 67 62.65 17.44 40.09
N ALA A 68 63.58 17.05 39.22
CA ALA A 68 63.24 16.48 37.91
C ALA A 68 62.37 15.21 38.05
N ARG A 69 62.69 14.34 39.02
CA ARG A 69 61.86 13.16 39.36
C ARG A 69 60.46 13.57 39.76
N GLN A 70 60.29 14.57 40.62
CA GLN A 70 58.96 15.00 41.07
C GLN A 70 58.14 15.61 39.93
N VAL A 71 58.74 16.42 39.05
CA VAL A 71 58.08 16.92 37.85
C VAL A 71 57.62 15.79 36.93
N VAL A 72 58.43 14.73 36.77
CA VAL A 72 58.02 13.54 36.01
C VAL A 72 56.91 12.77 36.72
N ASN A 73 56.99 12.62 38.04
CA ASN A 73 55.95 11.97 38.86
C ASN A 73 54.58 12.60 38.66
N ASP A 74 54.52 13.94 38.70
CA ASP A 74 53.27 14.69 38.70
C ASP A 74 52.67 14.83 37.29
N LEU A 75 53.51 14.83 36.25
CA LEU A 75 53.07 15.06 34.87
C LEU A 75 52.88 13.80 34.03
N ARG A 76 53.68 12.75 34.25
CA ARG A 76 53.62 11.53 33.44
C ARG A 76 52.23 10.87 33.45
N PRO A 77 51.55 10.66 34.60
CA PRO A 77 50.23 10.03 34.63
C PRO A 77 49.18 10.83 33.83
N LEU A 78 49.25 12.16 33.89
CA LEU A 78 48.32 13.07 33.21
C LEU A 78 48.41 12.98 31.69
N VAL A 79 49.57 12.62 31.15
CA VAL A 79 49.86 12.56 29.71
C VAL A 79 49.81 11.13 29.16
N GLU A 80 49.77 10.11 30.04
CA GLU A 80 49.59 8.71 29.68
C GLU A 80 48.14 8.20 29.81
N LYS A 81 47.27 8.85 30.59
CA LYS A 81 45.87 8.43 30.85
C LYS A 81 44.92 8.31 29.65
N GLY A 82 45.38 8.56 28.42
CA GLY A 82 44.62 8.36 27.18
C GLY A 82 43.34 9.19 27.02
N THR A 83 43.11 10.17 27.89
CA THR A 83 41.90 11.01 27.94
C THR A 83 42.29 12.49 27.95
N PRO A 84 41.44 13.39 27.43
CA PRO A 84 41.70 14.83 27.51
C PRO A 84 41.98 15.29 28.95
N LEU A 85 42.86 16.28 29.09
CA LEU A 85 43.10 16.98 30.34
C LEU A 85 41.89 17.85 30.67
N SER A 86 41.54 17.92 31.95
CA SER A 86 40.68 18.96 32.48
C SER A 86 41.39 20.32 32.44
N THR A 87 40.65 21.41 32.64
CA THR A 87 41.22 22.76 32.71
C THR A 87 42.23 22.92 33.86
N GLU A 88 42.03 22.19 34.96
CA GLU A 88 42.92 22.22 36.13
C GLU A 88 44.21 21.44 35.86
N GLU A 89 44.11 20.25 35.24
CA GLU A 89 45.27 19.45 34.85
C GLU A 89 46.08 20.13 33.73
N GLU A 90 45.42 20.78 32.77
CA GLU A 90 46.07 21.57 31.72
C GLU A 90 46.88 22.73 32.32
N LEU A 91 46.30 23.45 33.28
CA LEU A 91 46.97 24.54 33.99
C LEU A 91 48.14 24.03 34.84
N LEU A 92 47.99 22.88 35.51
CA LEU A 92 49.04 22.21 36.27
C LEU A 92 50.21 21.83 35.35
N VAL A 93 49.96 21.11 34.25
CA VAL A 93 50.98 20.74 33.26
C VAL A 93 51.71 21.98 32.73
N LYS A 94 50.97 23.01 32.34
CA LYS A 94 51.53 24.25 31.81
C LYS A 94 52.43 24.96 32.83
N ASN A 95 51.95 25.14 34.06
CA ASN A 95 52.69 25.85 35.10
C ASN A 95 53.92 25.07 35.57
N THR A 96 53.79 23.77 35.80
CA THR A 96 54.90 22.89 36.22
C THR A 96 56.03 22.89 35.19
N LEU A 97 55.72 22.68 33.91
CA LEU A 97 56.74 22.71 32.84
C LEU A 97 57.38 24.09 32.68
N LYS A 98 56.57 25.16 32.76
CA LYS A 98 57.06 26.55 32.67
C LYS A 98 58.03 26.87 33.80
N SER A 99 57.69 26.55 35.04
CA SER A 99 58.56 26.74 36.21
C SER A 99 59.83 25.90 36.07
N PHE A 100 59.71 24.61 35.78
CA PHE A 100 60.87 23.72 35.63
C PHE A 100 61.89 24.20 34.59
N VAL A 101 61.42 24.60 33.41
CA VAL A 101 62.30 25.13 32.35
C VAL A 101 62.91 26.48 32.76
N ALA A 102 62.17 27.32 33.47
CA ALA A 102 62.69 28.59 33.98
C ALA A 102 63.76 28.41 35.06
N ASP A 103 63.52 27.51 36.02
CA ASP A 103 64.47 27.14 37.08
C ASP A 103 65.75 26.56 36.48
N CYS A 104 65.63 25.67 35.48
CA CYS A 104 66.78 25.15 34.74
C CYS A 104 67.56 26.29 34.03
N GLY A 105 66.86 27.24 33.41
CA GLY A 105 67.47 28.43 32.81
C GLY A 105 68.22 29.32 33.82
N LEU A 106 67.67 29.49 35.04
CA LEU A 106 68.32 30.22 36.13
C LEU A 106 69.53 29.47 36.70
N LEU A 107 69.45 28.15 36.85
CA LEU A 107 70.56 27.30 37.29
C LEU A 107 71.73 27.36 36.31
N LEU A 108 71.46 27.33 35.00
CA LEU A 108 72.47 27.49 33.93
C LEU A 108 73.20 28.85 33.99
N LYS A 109 72.58 29.88 34.59
CA LYS A 109 73.15 31.23 34.72
C LYS A 109 73.80 31.50 36.07
N THR A 110 73.76 30.54 36.99
CA THR A 110 74.22 30.71 38.36
C THR A 110 75.54 29.95 38.58
N ASP A 111 76.45 30.56 39.33
CA ASP A 111 77.72 29.94 39.74
C ASP A 111 77.49 28.75 40.69
N GLN A 112 78.27 27.67 40.58
CA GLN A 112 78.12 26.47 41.42
C GLN A 112 78.39 26.75 42.91
N GLY A 113 79.16 27.79 43.26
CA GLY A 113 79.33 28.25 44.64
C GLY A 113 78.09 28.92 45.23
N LYS A 114 77.12 29.32 44.40
CA LYS A 114 75.84 29.90 44.81
C LYS A 114 74.73 28.85 44.82
N LYS A 115 73.84 28.95 45.80
CA LYS A 115 72.58 28.21 45.87
C LYS A 115 71.43 29.09 45.37
N LEU A 116 70.49 28.49 44.65
CA LEU A 116 69.16 29.02 44.38
C LEU A 116 68.14 28.27 45.23
N SER A 117 67.16 28.99 45.76
CA SER A 117 65.97 28.42 46.40
C SER A 117 64.86 28.35 45.37
N ILE A 118 64.48 27.14 44.98
CA ILE A 118 63.40 26.85 44.04
C ILE A 118 62.18 26.39 44.82
N LEU A 119 61.02 27.00 44.58
CA LEU A 119 59.76 26.62 45.21
C LEU A 119 59.02 25.63 44.31
N TYR A 120 58.72 24.44 44.81
CA TYR A 120 57.91 23.46 44.09
C TYR A 120 56.87 22.83 45.03
N GLY A 121 55.60 22.91 44.64
CA GLY A 121 54.50 22.61 45.55
C GLY A 121 54.56 23.53 46.77
N ASN A 122 54.66 22.92 47.96
CA ASN A 122 54.84 23.62 49.24
C ASN A 122 56.30 23.62 49.73
N ASP A 123 57.22 22.97 49.00
CA ASP A 123 58.58 22.72 49.45
C ASP A 123 59.59 23.68 48.80
N THR A 124 60.58 24.12 49.57
CA THR A 124 61.69 24.95 49.07
C THR A 124 62.95 24.11 48.94
N TRP A 125 63.46 24.02 47.72
CA TRP A 125 64.59 23.18 47.33
C TRP A 125 65.83 24.04 47.09
N GLU A 126 66.90 23.79 47.84
CA GLU A 126 68.19 24.43 47.58
C GLU A 126 68.98 23.68 46.50
N MET A 127 69.34 24.37 45.42
CA MET A 127 70.09 23.81 44.29
C MET A 127 71.29 24.69 43.95
N LYS A 128 72.48 24.09 43.76
CA LYS A 128 73.68 24.82 43.34
C LYS A 128 73.56 25.27 41.88
N GLY A 129 74.14 26.42 41.53
CA GLY A 129 74.27 26.85 40.13
C GLY A 129 75.07 25.87 39.26
N CYS A 130 75.01 26.03 37.94
CA CYS A 130 75.65 25.13 36.97
C CYS A 130 76.94 25.69 36.34
N ILE A 131 77.33 26.94 36.57
CA ILE A 131 78.58 27.51 36.05
C ILE A 131 79.78 27.10 36.93
N ARG A 132 80.90 26.75 36.30
CA ARG A 132 82.21 26.48 36.93
C ARG A 132 83.29 27.37 36.32
N GLY A 133 84.26 27.77 37.16
CA GLY A 133 85.48 28.46 36.74
C GLY A 133 85.68 29.81 37.43
N VAL A 134 86.89 30.35 37.36
CA VAL A 134 87.24 31.68 37.88
C VAL A 134 87.82 32.51 36.74
N MET A 135 87.33 33.75 36.59
CA MET A 135 87.74 34.76 35.60
C MET A 135 87.95 34.26 34.14
N GLY A 136 86.92 34.42 33.32
CA GLY A 136 87.07 34.49 31.85
C GLY A 136 87.02 33.17 31.08
N ARG A 137 86.94 32.00 31.75
CA ARG A 137 86.64 30.70 31.13
C ARG A 137 85.56 29.97 31.92
N TYR A 138 84.30 30.33 31.66
CA TYR A 138 83.15 29.65 32.24
C TYR A 138 82.85 28.36 31.48
N ASN A 139 82.83 27.24 32.18
CA ASN A 139 82.36 25.94 31.68
C ASN A 139 81.15 25.51 32.50
N TYR A 140 80.26 24.70 31.93
CA TYR A 140 79.19 24.09 32.72
C TYR A 140 79.72 22.93 33.57
N ALA A 141 79.11 22.73 34.74
CA ALA A 141 79.11 21.47 35.45
C ALA A 141 78.39 20.39 34.62
N VAL A 142 78.63 19.10 34.89
CA VAL A 142 77.98 17.98 34.18
C VAL A 142 76.45 18.16 34.08
N SER A 143 75.79 18.53 35.18
CA SER A 143 74.36 18.84 35.20
C SER A 143 73.98 20.01 34.29
N GLY A 144 74.84 21.03 34.17
CA GLY A 144 74.61 22.15 33.26
C GLY A 144 74.77 21.78 31.79
N THR A 145 75.75 20.92 31.46
CA THR A 145 75.89 20.37 30.11
C THR A 145 74.63 19.58 29.74
N VAL A 146 74.20 18.66 30.60
CA VAL A 146 72.99 17.85 30.41
C VAL A 146 71.74 18.72 30.23
N LEU A 147 71.50 19.69 31.13
CA LEU A 147 70.38 20.63 31.01
C LEU A 147 70.42 21.45 29.70
N ASN A 148 71.61 21.95 29.33
CA ASN A 148 71.77 22.81 28.16
C ASN A 148 71.72 22.05 26.82
N GLU A 149 72.04 20.75 26.79
CA GLU A 149 71.93 19.92 25.59
C GLU A 149 70.52 19.35 25.37
N LEU A 150 69.81 19.03 26.47
CA LEU A 150 68.46 18.46 26.43
C LEU A 150 67.35 19.50 26.26
N LEU A 151 67.39 20.60 27.02
CA LEU A 151 66.29 21.58 27.03
C LEU A 151 66.49 22.71 26.02
N PHE A 152 67.73 23.08 25.71
CA PHE A 152 68.04 24.33 25.00
C PHE A 152 68.88 24.10 23.73
N SER A 153 68.88 25.08 22.82
CA SER A 153 69.70 25.05 21.61
C SER A 153 71.19 25.15 21.92
N SER A 154 71.87 24.02 22.07
CA SER A 154 73.33 23.94 22.03
C SER A 154 73.82 23.69 20.60
N PRO A 155 74.80 24.44 20.06
CA PRO A 155 75.42 24.14 18.76
C PRO A 155 76.24 22.83 18.76
N LYS A 156 76.32 22.13 19.91
CA LYS A 156 76.87 20.78 20.07
C LYS A 156 75.80 19.72 20.42
N SER A 157 74.53 20.10 20.50
CA SER A 157 73.47 19.16 20.86
C SER A 157 73.39 18.04 19.82
N LYS A 158 73.33 16.79 20.32
CA LYS A 158 73.08 15.60 19.48
C LYS A 158 71.61 15.51 19.05
N PHE A 159 70.73 16.33 19.63
CA PHE A 159 69.30 16.34 19.35
C PHE A 159 68.98 17.27 18.18
N GLN A 160 68.37 16.73 17.11
CA GLN A 160 68.07 17.46 15.87
C GLN A 160 67.05 18.60 16.03
N PHE A 161 66.31 18.64 17.14
CA PHE A 161 65.31 19.66 17.45
C PHE A 161 65.45 20.08 18.92
N PRO A 162 66.03 21.26 19.23
CA PRO A 162 66.03 21.77 20.60
C PRO A 162 64.61 22.11 21.03
N LEU A 163 64.24 21.75 22.26
CA LEU A 163 62.89 21.98 22.79
C LEU A 163 62.59 23.46 23.00
N PHE A 164 63.60 24.25 23.38
CA PHE A 164 63.50 25.69 23.60
C PHE A 164 64.67 26.47 22.97
N PRO A 165 64.44 27.69 22.46
CA PRO A 165 65.42 28.41 21.65
C PRO A 165 66.69 28.79 22.42
N SER A 166 66.59 29.26 23.67
CA SER A 166 67.76 29.53 24.51
C SER A 166 67.42 29.53 26.02
N PRO A 167 68.41 29.39 26.93
CA PRO A 167 68.18 29.54 28.37
C PRO A 167 67.71 30.96 28.72
N ILE A 168 66.65 31.08 29.53
CA ILE A 168 65.89 32.34 29.77
C ILE A 168 66.80 33.57 29.93
N GLN A 169 66.73 34.50 28.98
CA GLN A 169 67.50 35.75 29.00
C GLN A 169 66.69 36.93 29.54
N ASP A 170 65.39 36.92 29.28
CA ASP A 170 64.47 38.02 29.50
C ASP A 170 63.01 37.51 29.59
N LYS A 171 62.08 38.44 29.78
CA LYS A 171 60.64 38.14 29.85
C LYS A 171 60.09 37.60 28.51
N THR A 172 60.70 37.99 27.39
CA THR A 172 60.34 37.55 26.04
C THR A 172 60.66 36.06 25.84
N THR A 173 61.85 35.60 26.21
CA THR A 173 62.22 34.17 26.17
C THR A 173 61.24 33.31 27.01
N LEU A 174 60.82 33.81 28.17
CA LEU A 174 59.85 33.12 29.04
C LEU A 174 58.44 33.04 28.41
N SER A 175 58.03 34.08 27.68
CA SER A 175 56.78 34.07 26.91
C SER A 175 56.82 33.11 25.72
N GLU A 176 57.97 32.96 25.06
CA GLU A 176 58.17 31.99 23.98
C GLU A 176 58.09 30.55 24.51
N ILE A 177 58.76 30.25 25.62
CA ILE A 177 58.70 28.95 26.31
C ILE A 177 57.24 28.60 26.68
N GLU A 178 56.50 29.56 27.25
CA GLU A 178 55.08 29.37 27.59
C GLU A 178 54.22 29.08 26.35
N SER A 179 54.49 29.76 25.24
CA SER A 179 53.81 29.52 23.95
C SER A 179 54.11 28.11 23.42
N MET A 180 55.39 27.68 23.43
CA MET A 180 55.79 26.34 23.00
C MET A 180 55.16 25.23 23.86
N ILE A 181 55.14 25.39 25.18
CA ILE A 181 54.44 24.46 26.09
C ILE A 181 52.94 24.40 25.76
N THR A 182 52.31 25.56 25.53
CA THR A 182 50.89 25.64 25.13
C THR A 182 50.63 24.94 23.79
N ILE A 183 51.56 25.03 22.83
CA ILE A 183 51.49 24.31 21.55
C ILE A 183 51.61 22.80 21.78
N PHE A 184 52.54 22.33 22.59
CA PHE A 184 52.72 20.89 22.88
C PHE A 184 51.51 20.28 23.60
N ILE A 185 50.92 21.03 24.55
CA ILE A 185 49.65 20.68 25.19
C ILE A 185 48.54 20.53 24.14
N ASN A 186 48.33 21.54 23.29
CA ASN A 186 47.29 21.49 22.26
C ASN A 186 47.50 20.34 21.24
N GLN A 187 48.74 20.09 20.82
CA GLN A 187 49.09 18.97 19.94
C GLN A 187 48.80 17.60 20.56
N HIS A 188 48.95 17.46 21.89
CA HIS A 188 48.59 16.23 22.60
C HIS A 188 47.08 16.14 22.85
N GLN A 189 46.41 17.25 23.15
CA GLN A 189 44.98 17.30 23.48
C GLN A 189 44.04 17.13 22.29
N ASN A 190 44.35 17.73 21.13
CA ASN A 190 43.45 17.74 19.98
C ASN A 190 43.11 16.33 19.46
N PRO A 191 44.06 15.37 19.33
CA PRO A 191 43.74 13.99 18.96
C PRO A 191 42.84 13.29 19.98
N LEU A 192 43.04 13.53 21.29
CA LEU A 192 42.26 12.92 22.36
C LEU A 192 40.82 13.46 22.41
N LYS A 193 40.65 14.78 22.23
CA LYS A 193 39.33 15.43 22.13
C LYS A 193 38.57 14.89 20.92
N LYS A 194 39.21 14.86 19.74
CA LYS A 194 38.63 14.29 18.51
C LYS A 194 38.27 12.80 18.66
N HIS A 195 39.11 12.00 19.32
CA HIS A 195 38.80 10.58 19.57
C HIS A 195 37.60 10.40 20.51
N ALA A 196 37.47 11.23 21.55
CA ALA A 196 36.31 11.21 22.45
C ALA A 196 35.01 11.63 21.73
N GLU A 197 35.06 12.61 20.83
CA GLU A 197 33.95 13.01 19.97
C GLU A 197 33.55 11.88 18.99
N LEU A 198 34.53 11.31 18.27
CA LEU A 198 34.31 10.18 17.37
C LEU A 198 33.74 8.95 18.09
N LYS A 199 34.13 8.70 19.34
CA LYS A 199 33.54 7.61 20.15
C LYS A 199 32.06 7.88 20.45
N LYS A 200 31.71 9.10 20.89
CA LYS A 200 30.31 9.49 21.13
C LYS A 200 29.47 9.42 19.84
N GLU A 201 30.04 9.81 18.70
CA GLU A 201 29.35 9.70 17.42
C GLU A 201 29.15 8.25 16.97
N ASN A 202 30.15 7.37 17.14
CA ASN A 202 29.99 5.95 16.88
C ASN A 202 28.92 5.32 17.78
N GLU A 203 28.87 5.67 19.07
CA GLU A 203 27.82 5.21 19.99
C GLU A 203 26.42 5.72 19.58
N ARG A 204 26.31 6.96 19.08
CA ARG A 204 25.08 7.52 18.51
C ARG A 204 24.64 6.77 17.25
N LEU A 205 25.55 6.61 16.29
CA LEU A 205 25.29 5.91 15.03
C LEU A 205 24.89 4.45 15.26
N LYS A 206 25.54 3.75 16.20
CA LYS A 206 25.18 2.37 16.56
C LYS A 206 23.73 2.27 17.04
N LYS A 207 23.29 3.18 17.93
CA LYS A 207 21.88 3.23 18.38
C LYS A 207 20.92 3.49 17.22
N GLN A 208 21.26 4.41 16.30
CA GLN A 208 20.44 4.67 15.11
C GLN A 208 20.35 3.45 14.18
N CYS A 209 21.43 2.68 14.03
CA CYS A 209 21.39 1.40 13.31
C CYS A 209 20.49 0.36 13.99
N GLU A 210 20.61 0.20 15.32
CA GLU A 210 19.76 -0.72 16.11
C GLU A 210 18.27 -0.33 16.02
N GLU A 211 17.95 0.97 16.09
CA GLU A 211 16.59 1.50 15.89
C GLU A 211 16.06 1.22 14.48
N LEU A 212 16.85 1.49 13.44
CA LEU A 212 16.50 1.23 12.04
C LEU A 212 16.30 -0.25 11.74
N GLU A 213 17.17 -1.13 12.25
CA GLU A 213 16.99 -2.59 12.15
C GLU A 213 15.68 -3.04 12.82
N SER A 214 15.37 -2.50 14.00
CA SER A 214 14.11 -2.83 14.69
C SER A 214 12.88 -2.35 13.93
N SER A 215 12.99 -1.23 13.20
CA SER A 215 11.93 -0.69 12.34
C SER A 215 11.77 -1.53 11.07
N SER A 216 12.88 -1.92 10.42
CA SER A 216 12.87 -2.79 9.23
C SER A 216 12.20 -4.13 9.55
N ARG A 217 12.57 -4.79 10.65
CA ARG A 217 11.95 -6.06 11.06
C ARG A 217 10.43 -5.93 11.28
N LYS A 218 9.97 -4.86 11.94
CA LYS A 218 8.53 -4.60 12.10
C LYS A 218 7.82 -4.34 10.77
N ALA A 219 8.48 -3.65 9.83
CA ALA A 219 7.95 -3.42 8.49
C ALA A 219 7.88 -4.72 7.67
N GLU A 220 8.89 -5.58 7.77
CA GLU A 220 8.95 -6.92 7.15
C GLU A 220 7.88 -7.86 7.73
N GLU A 221 7.72 -7.90 9.06
CA GLU A 221 6.65 -8.66 9.75
C GLU A 221 5.24 -8.17 9.32
N SER A 222 5.04 -6.85 9.23
CA SER A 222 3.80 -6.23 8.76
C SER A 222 3.54 -6.54 7.28
N ALA A 223 4.57 -6.52 6.43
CA ALA A 223 4.48 -6.88 5.02
C ALA A 223 4.15 -8.37 4.82
N ALA A 224 4.76 -9.26 5.60
CA ALA A 224 4.47 -10.69 5.59
C ALA A 224 3.02 -10.97 6.02
N ALA A 225 2.56 -10.35 7.11
CA ALA A 225 1.16 -10.47 7.56
C ALA A 225 0.15 -9.96 6.52
N ARG A 226 0.47 -8.87 5.80
CA ARG A 226 -0.33 -8.38 4.66
C ARG A 226 -0.32 -9.35 3.48
N TYR A 227 0.83 -9.97 3.18
CA TYR A 227 0.95 -10.96 2.10
C TYR A 227 0.10 -12.21 2.40
N ASP A 228 0.17 -12.75 3.62
CA ASP A 228 -0.64 -13.89 4.07
C ASP A 228 -2.15 -13.60 3.98
N LEU A 229 -2.57 -12.39 4.33
CA LEU A 229 -3.96 -11.95 4.21
C LEU A 229 -4.42 -11.89 2.75
N LEU A 230 -3.59 -11.31 1.87
CA LEU A 230 -3.87 -11.23 0.43
C LEU A 230 -3.90 -12.62 -0.21
N PHE A 231 -3.00 -13.52 0.18
CA PHE A 231 -2.94 -14.90 -0.31
C PHE A 231 -4.20 -15.69 0.07
N LYS A 232 -4.65 -15.61 1.33
CA LYS A 232 -5.92 -16.22 1.78
C LYS A 232 -7.12 -15.66 1.00
N ARG A 233 -7.19 -14.33 0.85
CA ARG A 233 -8.26 -13.68 0.06
C ARG A 233 -8.25 -14.11 -1.40
N HIS A 234 -7.08 -14.34 -1.99
CA HIS A 234 -6.97 -14.84 -3.36
C HIS A 234 -7.48 -16.29 -3.48
N GLN A 235 -7.12 -17.17 -2.54
CA GLN A 235 -7.65 -18.55 -2.50
C GLN A 235 -9.18 -18.58 -2.34
N ASP A 236 -9.75 -17.71 -1.50
CA ASP A 236 -11.20 -17.67 -1.30
C ASP A 236 -11.94 -17.11 -2.53
N LEU A 237 -11.37 -16.10 -3.20
CA LEU A 237 -11.89 -15.63 -4.49
C LEU A 237 -11.80 -16.70 -5.59
N GLN A 238 -10.73 -17.50 -5.61
CA GLN A 238 -10.59 -18.60 -6.56
C GLN A 238 -11.69 -19.66 -6.34
N LYS A 239 -11.94 -20.07 -5.08
CA LYS A 239 -13.04 -20.99 -4.75
C LYS A 239 -14.42 -20.43 -5.14
N GLN A 240 -14.64 -19.12 -4.94
CA GLN A 240 -15.88 -18.46 -5.38
C GLN A 240 -16.03 -18.49 -6.90
N PHE A 241 -14.93 -18.31 -7.65
CA PHE A 241 -14.94 -18.41 -9.11
C PHE A 241 -15.25 -19.84 -9.58
N GLU A 242 -14.61 -20.85 -9.01
CA GLU A 242 -14.87 -22.28 -9.29
C GLU A 242 -16.33 -22.67 -8.98
N GLN A 243 -16.90 -22.16 -7.87
CA GLN A 243 -18.32 -22.32 -7.53
C GLN A 243 -19.25 -21.61 -8.52
N GLN A 244 -18.90 -20.41 -8.98
CA GLN A 244 -19.68 -19.67 -9.95
C GLN A 244 -19.64 -20.32 -11.34
N GLU A 245 -18.49 -20.84 -11.75
CA GLU A 245 -18.32 -21.55 -13.02
C GLU A 245 -19.13 -22.86 -13.03
N THR A 246 -19.04 -23.68 -11.98
CA THR A 246 -19.84 -24.90 -11.85
C THR A 246 -21.35 -24.62 -11.80
N ALA A 247 -21.79 -23.57 -11.10
CA ALA A 247 -23.19 -23.14 -11.13
C ALA A 247 -23.64 -22.60 -12.51
N SER A 248 -22.74 -21.99 -13.28
CA SER A 248 -23.02 -21.56 -14.65
C SER A 248 -23.18 -22.75 -15.58
N GLN A 249 -22.26 -23.74 -15.51
CA GLN A 249 -22.33 -24.97 -16.29
C GLN A 249 -23.60 -25.79 -15.98
N GLN A 250 -24.03 -25.84 -14.71
CA GLN A 250 -25.29 -26.45 -14.32
C GLN A 250 -26.50 -25.74 -14.97
N ARG A 251 -26.55 -24.41 -14.93
CA ARG A 251 -27.61 -23.63 -15.60
C ARG A 251 -27.60 -23.80 -17.12
N GLU A 252 -26.43 -23.88 -17.75
CA GLU A 252 -26.32 -24.13 -19.19
C GLU A 252 -26.82 -25.54 -19.56
N ALA A 253 -26.56 -26.54 -18.72
CA ALA A 253 -27.11 -27.89 -18.87
C ALA A 253 -28.64 -27.93 -18.66
N GLU A 254 -29.18 -27.22 -17.67
CA GLU A 254 -30.62 -27.05 -17.46
C GLU A 254 -31.30 -26.34 -18.64
N LEU A 255 -30.67 -25.28 -19.17
CA LEU A 255 -31.13 -24.53 -20.34
C LEU A 255 -31.11 -25.38 -21.62
N THR A 256 -30.04 -26.13 -21.87
CA THR A 256 -29.99 -27.04 -23.03
C THR A 256 -31.02 -28.17 -22.92
N HIS A 257 -31.23 -28.74 -21.73
CA HIS A 257 -32.30 -29.72 -21.50
C HIS A 257 -33.70 -29.12 -21.73
N THR A 258 -33.97 -27.90 -21.23
CA THR A 258 -35.27 -27.24 -21.46
C THR A 258 -35.47 -26.85 -22.93
N ILE A 259 -34.43 -26.41 -23.64
CA ILE A 259 -34.50 -26.17 -25.10
C ILE A 259 -34.84 -27.47 -25.83
N GLN A 260 -34.13 -28.57 -25.58
CA GLN A 260 -34.42 -29.88 -26.20
C GLN A 260 -35.85 -30.37 -25.90
N THR A 261 -36.34 -30.14 -24.68
CA THR A 261 -37.72 -30.47 -24.29
C THR A 261 -38.73 -29.63 -25.08
N LEU A 262 -38.50 -28.33 -25.21
CA LEU A 262 -39.35 -27.41 -25.98
C LEU A 262 -39.32 -27.69 -27.48
N GLU A 263 -38.18 -28.06 -28.05
CA GLU A 263 -38.06 -28.50 -29.45
C GLU A 263 -38.85 -29.80 -29.71
N LEU A 264 -38.78 -30.74 -28.77
CA LEU A 264 -39.52 -32.01 -28.84
C LEU A 264 -41.04 -31.80 -28.69
N ASP A 265 -41.49 -30.86 -27.87
CA ASP A 265 -42.91 -30.50 -27.76
C ASP A 265 -43.39 -29.62 -28.93
N LEU A 266 -42.54 -28.75 -29.47
CA LEU A 266 -42.81 -27.98 -30.70
C LEU A 266 -42.96 -28.89 -31.92
N THR A 267 -42.10 -29.90 -32.06
CA THR A 267 -42.21 -30.90 -33.14
C THR A 267 -43.46 -31.76 -33.00
N LYS A 268 -43.80 -32.25 -31.79
CA LYS A 268 -45.10 -32.90 -31.53
C LYS A 268 -46.27 -32.00 -31.94
N SER A 269 -46.29 -30.76 -31.46
CA SER A 269 -47.36 -29.78 -31.75
C SER A 269 -47.49 -29.51 -33.25
N SER A 270 -46.36 -29.33 -33.95
CA SER A 270 -46.31 -29.17 -35.41
C SER A 270 -46.86 -30.40 -36.15
N THR A 271 -46.49 -31.62 -35.74
CA THR A 271 -47.05 -32.85 -36.35
C THR A 271 -48.55 -33.01 -36.08
N ALA A 272 -49.03 -32.64 -34.89
CA ALA A 272 -50.45 -32.63 -34.58
C ALA A 272 -51.21 -31.57 -35.41
N TYR A 273 -50.61 -30.40 -35.63
CA TYR A 273 -51.18 -29.35 -36.47
C TYR A 273 -51.27 -29.79 -37.94
N LEU A 274 -50.23 -30.44 -38.48
CA LEU A 274 -50.25 -31.02 -39.83
C LEU A 274 -51.31 -32.13 -39.97
N GLN A 275 -51.49 -32.98 -38.96
CA GLN A 275 -52.57 -33.98 -38.94
C GLN A 275 -53.95 -33.31 -38.92
N LEU A 276 -54.12 -32.24 -38.14
CA LEU A 276 -55.37 -31.50 -38.05
C LEU A 276 -55.68 -30.75 -39.37
N GLU A 277 -54.66 -30.23 -40.04
CA GLU A 277 -54.77 -29.63 -41.37
C GLU A 277 -55.15 -30.68 -42.43
N GLN A 278 -54.55 -31.87 -42.40
CA GLN A 278 -54.94 -32.99 -43.27
C GLN A 278 -56.40 -33.42 -43.00
N GLN A 279 -56.81 -33.54 -41.75
CA GLN A 279 -58.21 -33.82 -41.39
C GLN A 279 -59.15 -32.72 -41.89
N HIS A 280 -58.76 -31.45 -41.77
CA HIS A 280 -59.53 -30.32 -42.28
C HIS A 280 -59.63 -30.34 -43.82
N GLN A 281 -58.55 -30.72 -44.54
CA GLN A 281 -58.60 -30.91 -45.99
C GLN A 281 -59.51 -32.07 -46.41
N ILE A 282 -59.48 -33.19 -45.67
CA ILE A 282 -60.39 -34.34 -45.90
C ILE A 282 -61.84 -33.94 -45.64
N LEU A 283 -62.12 -33.27 -44.52
CA LEU A 283 -63.46 -32.77 -44.18
C LEU A 283 -63.95 -31.73 -45.21
N LYS A 284 -63.08 -30.81 -45.63
CA LYS A 284 -63.42 -29.84 -46.68
C LYS A 284 -63.74 -30.54 -47.99
N LYS A 285 -62.92 -31.50 -48.43
CA LYS A 285 -63.20 -32.28 -49.64
C LYS A 285 -64.52 -33.05 -49.52
N HIS A 286 -64.79 -33.68 -48.38
CA HIS A 286 -66.07 -34.35 -48.13
C HIS A 286 -67.25 -33.38 -48.16
N LEU A 287 -67.07 -32.15 -47.66
CA LEU A 287 -68.07 -31.08 -47.73
C LEU A 287 -68.30 -30.64 -49.19
N ASP A 288 -67.22 -30.42 -49.96
CA ASP A 288 -67.27 -30.06 -51.38
C ASP A 288 -67.90 -31.19 -52.23
N ASP A 289 -67.59 -32.46 -51.94
CA ASP A 289 -68.18 -33.66 -52.56
C ASP A 289 -69.67 -33.80 -52.20
N GLN A 290 -70.06 -33.53 -50.94
CA GLN A 290 -71.47 -33.47 -50.53
C GLN A 290 -72.22 -32.32 -51.22
N GLN A 291 -71.62 -31.13 -51.27
CA GLN A 291 -72.15 -29.95 -51.93
C GLN A 291 -72.41 -30.26 -53.42
N ALA A 292 -71.42 -30.82 -54.12
CA ALA A 292 -71.53 -31.25 -55.51
C ALA A 292 -72.61 -32.34 -55.70
N SER A 293 -72.73 -33.29 -54.78
CA SER A 293 -73.82 -34.29 -54.80
C SER A 293 -75.19 -33.63 -54.65
N THR A 294 -75.34 -32.70 -53.71
CA THR A 294 -76.61 -31.96 -53.51
C THR A 294 -76.95 -31.04 -54.67
N ASP A 295 -75.95 -30.40 -55.29
CA ASP A 295 -76.14 -29.60 -56.51
C ASP A 295 -76.49 -30.47 -57.71
N GLN A 296 -75.95 -31.69 -57.79
CA GLN A 296 -76.33 -32.68 -58.81
C GLN A 296 -77.76 -33.20 -58.59
N GLU A 297 -78.18 -33.42 -57.35
CA GLU A 297 -79.57 -33.78 -57.01
C GLU A 297 -80.54 -32.63 -57.27
N LEU A 298 -80.18 -31.39 -56.90
CA LEU A 298 -80.92 -30.19 -57.26
C LEU A 298 -80.99 -29.99 -58.78
N GLY A 299 -79.93 -30.32 -59.52
CA GLY A 299 -79.91 -30.34 -60.98
C GLY A 299 -80.89 -31.36 -61.55
N LYS A 300 -80.87 -32.61 -61.06
CA LYS A 300 -81.83 -33.66 -61.43
C LYS A 300 -83.27 -33.24 -61.10
N LEU A 301 -83.52 -32.67 -59.92
CA LEU A 301 -84.82 -32.16 -59.50
C LEU A 301 -85.29 -30.99 -60.39
N ARG A 302 -84.40 -30.06 -60.75
CA ARG A 302 -84.72 -28.97 -61.70
C ARG A 302 -85.07 -29.49 -63.10
N MET A 303 -84.34 -30.48 -63.61
CA MET A 303 -84.69 -31.10 -64.91
C MET A 303 -86.01 -31.87 -64.83
N ALA A 304 -86.27 -32.60 -63.73
CA ALA A 304 -87.56 -33.27 -63.51
C ALA A 304 -88.73 -32.27 -63.34
N LEU A 305 -88.48 -31.10 -62.76
CA LEU A 305 -89.46 -30.02 -62.66
C LEU A 305 -89.76 -29.39 -64.04
N ALA A 306 -88.72 -29.17 -64.86
CA ALA A 306 -88.85 -28.66 -66.22
C ALA A 306 -89.62 -29.63 -67.13
N ALA A 307 -89.30 -30.94 -67.06
CA ALA A 307 -90.04 -31.98 -67.77
C ALA A 307 -91.53 -32.01 -67.36
N LYS A 308 -91.84 -31.75 -66.08
CA LYS A 308 -93.22 -31.62 -65.61
C LYS A 308 -93.92 -30.31 -66.00
N SER A 309 -93.21 -29.20 -66.20
CA SER A 309 -93.84 -27.98 -66.75
C SER A 309 -94.21 -28.14 -68.22
N GLU A 310 -93.41 -28.86 -69.01
CA GLU A 310 -93.72 -29.13 -70.42
C GLU A 310 -94.93 -30.07 -70.59
N GLU A 311 -95.10 -31.09 -69.72
CA GLU A 311 -96.33 -31.90 -69.67
C GLU A 311 -97.57 -31.07 -69.24
N SER A 312 -97.39 -30.06 -68.38
CA SER A 312 -98.48 -29.20 -67.88
C SER A 312 -99.03 -28.23 -68.93
N GLU A 313 -98.18 -27.67 -69.80
CA GLU A 313 -98.61 -26.70 -70.81
C GLU A 313 -99.28 -27.37 -72.03
N GLY A 314 -98.90 -28.62 -72.36
CA GLY A 314 -99.58 -29.43 -73.36
C GLY A 314 -101.00 -29.87 -72.93
N SER A 315 -101.23 -30.13 -71.64
CA SER A 315 -102.56 -30.52 -71.14
C SER A 315 -103.55 -29.36 -71.11
N LEU A 316 -103.13 -28.18 -70.62
CA LEU A 316 -104.04 -27.04 -70.45
C LEU A 316 -104.49 -26.40 -71.77
N THR A 317 -103.67 -26.48 -72.82
CA THR A 317 -104.00 -25.93 -74.14
C THR A 317 -105.06 -26.75 -74.90
N THR A 318 -105.13 -28.08 -74.66
CA THR A 318 -106.16 -28.95 -75.25
C THR A 318 -107.50 -28.87 -74.50
N GLU A 319 -107.48 -28.67 -73.18
CA GLU A 319 -108.68 -28.55 -72.35
C GLU A 319 -109.42 -27.21 -72.54
N ILE A 320 -108.69 -26.12 -72.78
CA ILE A 320 -109.28 -24.81 -73.14
C ILE A 320 -109.93 -24.82 -74.54
N ALA A 321 -109.46 -25.68 -75.45
CA ALA A 321 -110.06 -25.85 -76.78
C ALA A 321 -111.40 -26.61 -76.71
N SER A 322 -111.48 -27.70 -75.93
CA SER A 322 -112.72 -28.48 -75.80
C SER A 322 -113.84 -27.70 -75.10
N LEU A 323 -113.51 -26.91 -74.07
CA LEU A 323 -114.47 -26.07 -73.36
C LEU A 323 -115.07 -24.96 -74.23
N LYS A 324 -114.35 -24.44 -75.23
CA LYS A 324 -114.90 -23.45 -76.19
C LYS A 324 -115.92 -24.05 -77.15
N GLU A 325 -115.70 -25.27 -77.64
CA GLU A 325 -116.65 -25.94 -78.54
C GLU A 325 -117.93 -26.37 -77.78
N LEU A 326 -117.78 -26.84 -76.54
CA LEU A 326 -118.89 -27.21 -75.66
C LEU A 326 -119.78 -26.00 -75.29
N LEU A 327 -119.18 -24.81 -75.12
CA LEU A 327 -119.93 -23.58 -74.82
C LEU A 327 -120.74 -23.09 -76.03
N LYS A 328 -120.20 -23.26 -77.25
CA LYS A 328 -120.88 -22.95 -78.51
C LYS A 328 -122.11 -23.84 -78.77
N GLN A 329 -121.95 -25.17 -78.63
CA GLN A 329 -123.08 -26.11 -78.74
C GLN A 329 -124.16 -25.83 -77.68
N LYS A 330 -123.77 -25.41 -76.48
CA LYS A 330 -124.71 -25.07 -75.41
C LYS A 330 -125.50 -23.79 -75.69
N THR A 331 -124.92 -22.79 -76.36
CA THR A 331 -125.65 -21.59 -76.79
C THR A 331 -126.64 -21.87 -77.92
N GLU A 332 -126.29 -22.73 -78.88
CA GLU A 332 -127.19 -23.13 -79.98
C GLU A 332 -128.38 -23.97 -79.46
N ALA A 333 -128.12 -24.88 -78.50
CA ALA A 333 -129.18 -25.62 -77.81
C ALA A 333 -130.12 -24.72 -76.99
N HIS A 334 -129.62 -23.66 -76.36
CA HIS A 334 -130.44 -22.77 -75.54
C HIS A 334 -131.41 -21.92 -76.38
N GLN A 335 -131.01 -21.52 -77.59
CA GLN A 335 -131.87 -20.76 -78.51
C GLN A 335 -133.02 -21.61 -79.08
N LEU A 336 -132.79 -22.92 -79.31
CA LEU A 336 -133.87 -23.85 -79.69
C LEU A 336 -134.83 -24.12 -78.52
N LEU A 337 -134.30 -24.27 -77.30
CA LEU A 337 -135.12 -24.55 -76.12
C LEU A 337 -136.01 -23.35 -75.71
N GLU A 338 -135.57 -22.12 -75.93
CA GLU A 338 -136.32 -20.90 -75.61
C GLU A 338 -137.49 -20.65 -76.59
N ALA A 339 -137.37 -21.13 -77.84
CA ALA A 339 -138.46 -21.19 -78.80
C ALA A 339 -139.52 -22.26 -78.43
N GLU A 340 -139.10 -23.42 -77.93
CA GLU A 340 -139.99 -24.50 -77.47
C GLU A 340 -140.75 -24.11 -76.18
N VAL A 341 -140.05 -23.50 -75.22
CA VAL A 341 -140.63 -23.06 -73.92
C VAL A 341 -141.65 -21.93 -74.07
N SER A 342 -141.52 -21.09 -75.08
CA SER A 342 -142.52 -20.06 -75.39
C SER A 342 -143.83 -20.66 -75.90
N LYS A 343 -143.77 -21.82 -76.56
CA LYS A 343 -144.94 -22.55 -77.09
C LYS A 343 -145.68 -23.37 -76.02
N LEU A 344 -144.99 -23.75 -74.94
CA LEU A 344 -145.55 -24.52 -73.82
C LEU A 344 -146.06 -23.64 -72.66
N ARG A 345 -145.95 -22.32 -72.74
CA ARG A 345 -146.47 -21.38 -71.73
C ARG A 345 -147.96 -21.02 -71.88
N GLU A 346 -148.63 -21.54 -72.91
CA GLU A 346 -150.07 -21.32 -73.14
C GLU A 346 -150.96 -22.44 -72.57
N GLU A 347 -150.40 -23.61 -72.21
CA GLU A 347 -151.20 -24.84 -71.97
C GLU A 347 -151.20 -25.46 -70.56
N ASN A 348 -150.43 -24.98 -69.57
CA ASN A 348 -150.53 -25.57 -68.22
C ASN A 348 -150.44 -24.57 -67.05
N SER A 349 -151.62 -24.14 -66.63
CA SER A 349 -151.89 -23.37 -65.43
C SER A 349 -151.97 -24.26 -64.17
N THR A 350 -151.85 -23.62 -63.00
CA THR A 350 -152.36 -24.09 -61.69
C THR A 350 -151.76 -25.33 -60.99
N ALA A 351 -150.67 -25.13 -60.22
CA ALA A 351 -150.52 -25.57 -58.80
C ALA A 351 -149.17 -25.07 -58.24
N ARG A 352 -149.10 -23.94 -57.52
CA ARG A 352 -149.28 -23.76 -56.06
C ARG A 352 -148.18 -24.35 -55.13
N TYR A 353 -147.50 -23.40 -54.47
CA TYR A 353 -146.91 -23.41 -53.11
C TYR A 353 -145.45 -23.90 -52.83
N LEU A 354 -144.71 -22.94 -52.21
CA LEU A 354 -143.72 -23.07 -51.12
C LEU A 354 -142.34 -23.72 -51.38
N ASN A 355 -141.29 -22.88 -51.29
CA ASN A 355 -140.37 -22.74 -50.12
C ASN A 355 -140.10 -24.03 -49.28
N PRO A 356 -138.87 -24.30 -48.74
CA PRO A 356 -137.83 -23.30 -48.50
C PRO A 356 -136.33 -23.72 -48.53
N LYS A 357 -135.46 -22.70 -48.54
CA LYS A 357 -134.29 -22.53 -47.63
C LYS A 357 -133.18 -23.60 -47.49
N ASN A 358 -131.97 -23.19 -47.93
CA ASN A 358 -130.79 -22.89 -47.06
C ASN A 358 -130.10 -24.08 -46.30
N PRO A 359 -128.97 -23.87 -45.57
CA PRO A 359 -127.80 -23.01 -45.85
C PRO A 359 -126.43 -23.51 -45.28
N ILE A 360 -125.39 -22.64 -45.39
CA ILE A 360 -124.41 -22.25 -44.32
C ILE A 360 -123.45 -23.33 -43.75
N ALA A 361 -122.20 -23.03 -43.35
CA ALA A 361 -121.26 -21.93 -43.67
C ALA A 361 -119.91 -22.21 -42.97
N ASP A 362 -119.06 -21.17 -42.93
CA ASP A 362 -118.19 -20.83 -41.81
C ASP A 362 -116.92 -21.65 -41.54
N LEU A 363 -115.92 -21.10 -40.84
CA LEU A 363 -115.29 -19.75 -40.87
C LEU A 363 -114.05 -19.79 -39.95
N MET A 364 -113.09 -18.90 -40.21
CA MET A 364 -112.21 -18.25 -39.21
C MET A 364 -111.21 -19.04 -38.32
N MET A 365 -109.94 -18.63 -38.47
CA MET A 365 -109.08 -17.98 -37.46
C MET A 365 -108.90 -18.59 -36.05
N ARG A 366 -107.64 -18.87 -35.67
CA ARG A 366 -107.01 -18.32 -34.44
C ARG A 366 -105.49 -18.60 -34.33
N GLN A 367 -104.77 -17.66 -33.68
CA GLN A 367 -103.43 -17.80 -33.06
C GLN A 367 -103.60 -18.42 -31.61
N PRO A 368 -102.66 -18.41 -30.60
CA PRO A 368 -101.30 -17.79 -30.49
C PRO A 368 -100.19 -18.45 -29.59
N GLN A 369 -99.01 -17.80 -29.57
CA GLN A 369 -98.04 -17.51 -28.45
C GLN A 369 -97.50 -18.56 -27.43
N TYR A 370 -96.21 -18.40 -27.07
CA TYR A 370 -95.59 -18.12 -25.72
C TYR A 370 -94.14 -18.71 -25.64
N ARG A 371 -93.19 -18.37 -24.72
CA ARG A 371 -92.53 -17.10 -24.27
C ARG A 371 -91.33 -17.44 -23.31
N TYR A 372 -90.44 -16.47 -23.01
CA TYR A 372 -89.28 -16.47 -22.06
C TYR A 372 -87.99 -17.17 -22.55
N GLY A 373 -86.74 -16.68 -22.37
CA GLY A 373 -86.16 -15.44 -21.76
C GLY A 373 -84.93 -15.76 -20.86
N GLY A 374 -83.83 -14.98 -20.71
CA GLY A 374 -83.36 -13.67 -21.24
C GLY A 374 -82.13 -13.14 -20.40
N LEU A 375 -81.65 -11.89 -20.63
CA LEU A 375 -80.74 -11.07 -19.75
C LEU A 375 -79.23 -11.51 -19.65
N LEU A 376 -78.15 -10.68 -19.54
CA LEU A 376 -77.85 -9.21 -19.46
C LEU A 376 -76.43 -8.86 -20.03
N PHE A 377 -76.22 -7.60 -20.47
CA PHE A 377 -75.04 -6.67 -20.45
C PHE A 377 -73.56 -7.18 -20.27
N GLY A 378 -72.50 -6.53 -20.81
CA GLY A 378 -72.38 -5.36 -21.70
C GLY A 378 -70.99 -4.64 -21.70
N ARG A 379 -70.75 -3.76 -22.69
CA ARG A 379 -69.72 -2.68 -22.85
C ARG A 379 -68.18 -2.97 -23.00
N TYR A 380 -67.63 -2.36 -24.05
CA TYR A 380 -66.23 -1.93 -24.36
C TYR A 380 -65.92 -0.51 -23.78
N PRO A 381 -64.76 0.18 -24.01
CA PRO A 381 -63.34 -0.22 -24.05
C PRO A 381 -62.34 0.79 -23.35
N SER A 382 -61.02 0.57 -23.51
CA SER A 382 -59.95 1.58 -23.77
C SER A 382 -59.13 2.25 -22.63
N SER A 383 -57.93 2.70 -23.03
CA SER A 383 -57.01 3.72 -22.46
C SER A 383 -55.92 3.34 -21.41
N SER A 384 -54.66 3.46 -21.87
CA SER A 384 -53.44 3.85 -21.12
C SER A 384 -53.30 5.39 -21.12
N PRO A 385 -52.18 6.03 -20.66
CA PRO A 385 -51.20 5.72 -19.59
C PRO A 385 -51.01 6.93 -18.61
N SER A 386 -50.03 6.90 -17.67
CA SER A 386 -49.06 8.00 -17.35
C SER A 386 -48.55 8.09 -15.88
N ILE A 387 -47.22 8.07 -15.73
CA ILE A 387 -46.31 8.97 -14.97
C ILE A 387 -46.55 9.32 -13.45
N LEU A 388 -45.47 9.11 -12.68
CA LEU A 388 -44.93 9.70 -11.40
C LEU A 388 -45.44 11.11 -10.93
N PRO A 389 -45.24 11.58 -9.66
CA PRO A 389 -44.05 11.33 -8.79
C PRO A 389 -44.20 11.34 -7.22
N GLU A 390 -43.05 11.04 -6.57
CA GLU A 390 -42.49 11.65 -5.33
C GLU A 390 -43.07 11.49 -3.89
N GLN A 391 -42.13 11.72 -2.94
CA GLN A 391 -42.22 11.90 -1.47
C GLN A 391 -42.37 10.63 -0.59
N SER A 392 -41.70 10.50 0.57
CA SER A 392 -40.53 11.22 1.14
C SER A 392 -39.99 10.51 2.41
N LYS A 393 -38.80 10.93 2.90
CA LYS A 393 -38.28 10.76 4.30
C LYS A 393 -37.88 9.35 4.75
N GLU A 394 -37.01 9.12 5.75
CA GLU A 394 -36.03 9.89 6.56
C GLU A 394 -35.07 8.82 7.18
N ALA A 395 -33.81 9.03 7.63
CA ALA A 395 -32.93 10.19 7.76
C ALA A 395 -31.43 9.73 7.81
N SER A 396 -30.48 10.67 7.87
CA SER A 396 -29.04 10.45 8.18
C SER A 396 -28.79 10.31 9.70
N PRO A 397 -27.64 9.81 10.18
CA PRO A 397 -26.38 10.60 10.32
C PRO A 397 -25.13 9.86 9.81
N SER A 398 -24.22 10.47 9.04
CA SER A 398 -23.10 11.34 9.46
C SER A 398 -22.10 10.72 10.46
N LEU A 399 -20.85 10.50 10.00
CA LEU A 399 -19.62 11.00 10.64
C LEU A 399 -18.42 10.81 9.70
N ASN A 400 -17.78 11.92 9.33
CA ASN A 400 -16.41 11.96 8.79
C ASN A 400 -15.40 11.95 9.96
N PRO A 401 -14.11 12.20 9.72
CA PRO A 401 -13.13 11.33 9.07
C PRO A 401 -11.99 11.00 10.07
N LEU A 402 -11.01 10.17 9.70
CA LEU A 402 -9.68 10.30 10.29
C LEU A 402 -8.59 9.69 9.40
N SER A 403 -7.53 10.49 9.31
CA SER A 403 -6.23 10.33 8.68
C SER A 403 -5.48 9.03 9.05
N GLU A 404 -4.60 8.60 8.13
CA GLU A 404 -3.15 8.82 8.26
C GLU A 404 -2.55 9.09 6.86
#